data_AF-A0AAW1TXP5-F1
#
_entry.id   AF-A0AAW1TXP5-F1
#
_cell.length_a   1.000
_cell.length_b   1.000
_cell.length_c   1.000
_cell.angle_alpha   90.00
_cell.angle_beta   90.00
_cell.angle_gamma   90.00
#
_symmetry.space_group_name_H-M   'P 1'
#
loop_
_entity.id
_entity.type
_entity.pdbx_description
1 polymer ?
#
loop_
_entity_poly.entity_id
_entity_poly.type
_entity_poly.pdbx_seq_one_letter_code
_entity_poly.pdbx_strand_id
1 'polypeptide(L)'
;MEKLQFHFKKLQLAEDEKRSIICVTRITMPSGMTYKIPHDYLKAEYNAELTKTPAFTKVKRGIKQRNQYRNVWINLTNELRNVYCDEENIQFNDEYLEEVSEEQNKSRAANNSETPL
;
A
#
# COMPACT_ATOMS: atom_id res chain seq x y z
N MET A 1 -18.01 1.74 -4.08
CA MET A 1 -16.99 0.70 -4.36
C MET A 1 -17.16 -0.52 -3.46
N GLU A 2 -17.05 -1.74 -3.97
CA GLU A 2 -17.28 -2.97 -3.15
C GLU A 2 -16.00 -3.59 -2.57
N LYS A 3 -14.87 -3.42 -3.25
CA LYS A 3 -13.58 -4.01 -2.88
C LYS A 3 -12.43 -3.14 -3.38
N LEU A 4 -11.28 -3.24 -2.70
CA LEU A 4 -10.02 -2.63 -3.10
C LEU A 4 -8.90 -3.67 -3.08
N GLN A 5 -7.88 -3.49 -3.92
CA GLN A 5 -6.66 -4.29 -3.86
C GLN A 5 -5.61 -3.56 -3.04
N PHE A 6 -5.14 -4.18 -1.97
CA PHE A 6 -4.09 -3.64 -1.11
C PHE A 6 -2.75 -4.25 -1.48
N HIS A 7 -1.74 -3.41 -1.68
CA HIS A 7 -0.39 -3.81 -2.06
C HIS A 7 0.49 -3.83 -0.82
N PHE A 8 0.76 -5.03 -0.31
CA PHE A 8 1.58 -5.24 0.86
C PHE A 8 3.02 -5.53 0.47
N LYS A 9 3.98 -4.93 1.16
CA LYS A 9 5.41 -5.22 0.97
C LYS A 9 6.14 -5.18 2.30
N LYS A 10 7.03 -6.14 2.54
CA LYS A 10 7.89 -6.12 3.72
C LYS A 10 9.13 -5.28 3.46
N LEU A 11 9.22 -4.13 4.12
CA LEU A 11 10.26 -3.12 3.92
C LEU A 11 11.04 -2.90 5.21
N GLN A 12 12.30 -2.50 5.05
CA GLN A 12 13.04 -1.83 6.11
C GLN A 12 12.80 -0.34 5.90
N LEU A 13 12.19 0.32 6.89
CA LEU A 13 12.02 1.76 6.84
C LEU A 13 13.27 2.42 7.42
N ALA A 14 13.61 3.62 6.93
CA ALA A 14 14.81 4.34 7.37
C ALA A 14 14.83 4.59 8.89
N GLU A 15 13.65 4.72 9.51
CA GLU A 15 13.47 4.91 10.94
C GLU A 15 13.77 3.67 11.80
N ASP A 16 13.75 2.46 11.20
CA ASP A 16 13.99 1.19 11.91
C ASP A 16 14.95 0.31 11.10
N GLU A 17 16.25 0.59 11.24
CA GLU A 17 17.32 -0.11 10.53
C GLU A 17 17.46 -1.59 10.93
N LYS A 18 16.82 -2.06 12.01
CA LYS A 18 17.01 -3.45 12.45
C LYS A 18 15.85 -4.36 12.10
N ARG A 19 14.67 -3.82 11.80
CA ARG A 19 13.46 -4.63 11.56
C ARG A 19 12.82 -4.32 10.23
N SER A 20 12.51 -5.38 9.49
CA SER A 20 11.64 -5.28 8.33
C SER A 20 10.19 -5.50 8.76
N ILE A 21 9.33 -4.55 8.41
CA ILE A 21 7.92 -4.52 8.78
C ILE A 21 7.05 -4.62 7.54
N ILE A 22 5.80 -5.04 7.71
CA ILE A 22 4.84 -5.11 6.61
C ILE A 22 4.23 -3.73 6.41
N CYS A 23 4.33 -3.24 5.18
CA CYS A 23 3.80 -1.95 4.77
C CYS A 23 2.67 -2.12 3.75
N VAL A 24 1.72 -1.19 3.73
CA VAL A 24 0.77 -0.97 2.63
C VAL A 24 1.35 0.14 1.78
N THR A 25 1.73 -0.15 0.54
CA THR A 25 2.43 0.85 -0.30
C THR A 25 1.50 1.50 -1.33
N ARG A 26 0.46 0.79 -1.76
CA ARG A 26 -0.49 1.23 -2.79
C ARG A 26 -1.85 0.59 -2.58
N ILE A 27 -2.87 1.24 -3.12
CA ILE A 27 -4.24 0.74 -3.21
C ILE A 27 -4.67 0.81 -4.68
N THR A 28 -5.23 -0.27 -5.20
CA THR A 28 -5.76 -0.30 -6.58
C THR A 28 -7.26 -0.53 -6.57
N MET A 29 -7.97 0.30 -7.31
CA MET A 29 -9.41 0.19 -7.52
C MET A 29 -9.74 -0.92 -8.52
N PRO A 30 -10.99 -1.44 -8.53
CA PRO A 30 -11.45 -2.37 -9.56
C PRO A 30 -11.32 -1.83 -10.99
N SER A 31 -11.33 -0.50 -11.17
CA SER A 31 -11.08 0.17 -12.46
C SER A 31 -9.64 0.06 -12.95
N GLY A 32 -8.68 -0.33 -12.10
CA GLY A 32 -7.25 -0.36 -12.39
C GLY A 32 -6.49 0.88 -11.93
N MET A 33 -7.20 1.96 -11.56
CA MET A 33 -6.59 3.16 -10.99
C MET A 33 -5.87 2.81 -9.69
N THR A 34 -4.62 3.27 -9.55
CA THR A 34 -3.74 2.91 -8.44
C THR A 34 -3.29 4.15 -7.71
N TYR A 35 -3.39 4.14 -6.39
CA TYR A 35 -3.11 5.26 -5.52
C TYR A 35 -1.96 4.92 -4.57
N LYS A 36 -1.11 5.90 -4.30
CA LYS A 36 0.06 5.73 -3.43
C LYS A 36 -0.27 6.08 -1.99
N ILE A 37 0.17 5.23 -1.06
CA ILE A 37 0.13 5.55 0.38
C ILE A 37 1.30 6.50 0.71
N PRO A 38 1.07 7.63 1.42
CA PRO A 38 2.13 8.53 1.85
C PRO A 38 3.18 7.81 2.70
N HIS A 39 4.42 8.28 2.65
CA HIS A 39 5.55 7.60 3.30
C HIS A 39 5.32 7.39 4.80
N ASP A 40 4.74 8.39 5.46
CA ASP A 40 4.52 8.42 6.90
C ASP A 40 3.44 7.43 7.36
N TYR A 41 2.62 6.94 6.43
CA TYR A 41 1.51 6.03 6.67
C TYR A 41 1.75 4.61 6.12
N LEU A 42 2.97 4.32 5.65
CA LEU A 42 3.28 3.03 5.03
C LEU A 42 3.11 1.84 5.99
N LYS A 43 3.38 2.01 7.29
CA LYS A 43 3.33 0.89 8.26
C LYS A 43 1.89 0.35 8.31
N ALA A 44 1.73 -0.96 8.16
CA ALA A 44 0.39 -1.56 8.24
C ALA A 44 -0.28 -1.31 9.60
N GLU A 45 0.50 -1.05 10.65
CA GLU A 45 0.00 -0.69 11.98
C GLU A 45 -0.82 0.61 12.02
N TYR A 46 -0.57 1.56 11.10
CA TYR A 46 -1.43 2.74 10.95
C TYR A 46 -2.81 2.40 10.37
N ASN A 47 -2.96 1.21 9.79
CA ASN A 47 -4.17 0.76 9.15
C ASN A 47 -4.96 -0.17 10.10
N ALA A 48 -5.41 0.36 11.25
CA ALA A 48 -5.96 -0.42 12.35
C ALA A 48 -7.05 -1.41 11.91
N GLU A 49 -8.06 -0.96 11.15
CA GLU A 49 -9.15 -1.82 10.69
C GLU A 49 -8.68 -2.88 9.68
N LEU A 50 -7.73 -2.53 8.80
CA LEU A 50 -7.15 -3.48 7.84
C LEU A 50 -6.40 -4.61 8.55
N THR A 51 -5.66 -4.30 9.61
CA THR A 51 -4.87 -5.31 10.34
C THR A 51 -5.71 -6.34 11.08
N LYS A 52 -6.97 -6.01 11.40
CA LYS A 52 -7.94 -6.93 12.03
C LYS A 52 -8.50 -7.94 11.03
N THR A 53 -8.36 -7.70 9.72
CA THR A 53 -8.96 -8.56 8.70
C THR A 53 -8.30 -9.95 8.65
N PRO A 54 -9.08 -11.02 8.33
CA PRO A 54 -8.51 -12.34 8.03
C PRO A 54 -7.53 -12.30 6.85
N ALA A 55 -7.76 -11.41 5.89
CA ALA A 55 -6.88 -11.20 4.75
C ALA A 55 -5.48 -10.75 5.19
N PHE A 56 -5.39 -9.75 6.08
CA PHE A 56 -4.11 -9.30 6.62
C PHE A 56 -3.39 -10.40 7.40
N THR A 57 -4.11 -11.21 8.19
CA THR A 57 -3.50 -12.36 8.88
C THR A 57 -2.84 -13.33 7.90
N LYS A 58 -3.49 -13.62 6.76
CA LYS A 58 -2.92 -14.47 5.69
C LYS A 58 -1.72 -13.81 5.02
N VAL A 59 -1.77 -12.50 4.76
CA VAL A 59 -0.63 -11.73 4.23
C VAL A 59 0.56 -11.79 5.18
N LYS A 60 0.35 -11.55 6.47
CA LYS A 60 1.40 -11.60 7.50
C LYS A 60 2.08 -12.96 7.58
N ARG A 61 1.32 -14.05 7.41
CA ARG A 61 1.87 -15.42 7.34
C ARG A 61 2.63 -15.69 6.03
N GLY A 62 2.18 -15.08 4.93
CA GLY A 62 2.73 -15.27 3.59
C GLY A 62 3.97 -14.45 3.27
N ILE A 63 4.13 -13.27 3.86
CA ILE A 63 5.27 -12.37 3.64
C ILE A 63 6.30 -12.59 4.77
N LYS A 64 7.32 -13.41 4.49
CA LYS A 64 8.32 -13.81 5.50
C LYS A 64 9.60 -13.00 5.42
N GLN A 65 10.09 -12.74 4.21
CA GLN A 65 11.38 -12.10 3.97
C GLN A 65 11.22 -10.63 3.53
N ARG A 66 12.28 -9.84 3.70
CA ARG A 66 12.37 -8.47 3.19
C ARG A 66 12.15 -8.46 1.67
N ASN A 67 11.55 -7.38 1.17
CA ASN A 67 11.21 -7.13 -0.23
C ASN A 67 10.16 -8.07 -0.83
N GLN A 68 9.71 -9.11 -0.12
CA GLN A 68 8.53 -9.87 -0.55
C GLN A 68 7.28 -9.00 -0.51
N TYR A 69 6.39 -9.22 -1.47
CA TYR A 69 5.14 -8.48 -1.62
C TYR A 69 3.96 -9.42 -1.90
N ARG A 70 2.75 -8.96 -1.58
CA ARG A 70 1.49 -9.62 -1.94
C ARG A 70 0.44 -8.55 -2.20
N ASN A 71 -0.31 -8.73 -3.27
CA ASN A 71 -1.46 -7.87 -3.58
C ASN A 71 -2.72 -8.69 -3.32
N VAL A 72 -3.65 -8.14 -2.53
CA VAL A 72 -4.84 -8.88 -2.08
C VAL A 72 -6.08 -8.02 -2.28
N TRP A 73 -7.06 -8.56 -2.98
CA TRP A 73 -8.40 -7.99 -3.05
C TRP A 73 -9.13 -8.23 -1.73
N ILE A 74 -9.62 -7.15 -1.12
CA ILE A 74 -10.34 -7.18 0.15
C ILE A 74 -11.68 -6.48 -0.06
N ASN A 75 -12.75 -7.18 0.29
CA ASN A 75 -14.09 -6.59 0.31
C ASN A 75 -14.16 -5.54 1.42
N LEU A 76 -14.73 -4.39 1.11
CA LEU A 76 -14.82 -3.29 2.07
C LEU A 76 -15.98 -3.54 3.03
N THR A 77 -15.65 -3.77 4.31
CA THR A 77 -16.61 -3.59 5.40
C THR A 77 -16.97 -2.11 5.54
N ASN A 78 -18.02 -1.80 6.29
CA ASN A 78 -18.38 -0.39 6.56
C ASN A 78 -17.20 0.36 7.21
N GLU A 79 -16.46 -0.29 8.10
CA GLU A 79 -15.28 0.26 8.77
C GLU A 79 -14.17 0.59 7.77
N LEU A 80 -13.82 -0.36 6.89
CA LEU A 80 -12.81 -0.14 5.85
C LEU A 80 -13.26 0.93 4.85
N ARG A 81 -14.54 0.97 4.52
CA ARG A 81 -15.06 1.99 3.60
C ARG A 81 -14.87 3.40 4.18
N ASN A 82 -15.16 3.62 5.46
CA ASN A 82 -14.97 4.91 6.09
C ASN A 82 -13.49 5.33 6.14
N VAL A 83 -12.56 4.36 6.22
CA VAL A 83 -11.12 4.64 6.25
C VAL A 83 -10.57 4.95 4.85
N TYR A 84 -11.03 4.25 3.81
CA TYR A 84 -10.38 4.27 2.50
C TYR A 84 -11.18 4.94 1.38
N CYS A 85 -12.45 5.26 1.59
CA CYS A 85 -13.32 5.80 0.56
C CYS A 85 -14.08 7.01 1.07
N ASP A 86 -14.07 8.07 0.28
CA ASP A 86 -14.94 9.22 0.42
C ASP A 86 -15.63 9.45 -0.92
N GLU A 87 -16.94 9.20 -0.97
CA GLU A 87 -17.73 9.10 -2.20
C GLU A 87 -17.08 8.14 -3.23
N GLU A 88 -16.48 8.68 -4.29
CA GLU A 88 -15.77 7.97 -5.35
C GLU A 88 -14.23 8.09 -5.26
N ASN A 89 -13.72 8.79 -4.24
CA ASN A 89 -12.30 9.04 -4.05
C ASN A 89 -11.67 8.02 -3.10
N ILE A 90 -10.36 7.80 -3.27
CA ILE A 90 -9.55 7.05 -2.31
C ILE A 90 -8.90 8.01 -1.34
N GLN A 91 -9.09 7.75 -0.05
CA GLN A 91 -8.50 8.53 1.03
C GLN A 91 -7.74 7.65 2.02
N PHE A 92 -6.92 8.28 2.85
CA PHE A 92 -6.40 7.68 4.07
C PHE A 92 -5.97 8.78 5.03
N ASN A 93 -6.31 8.66 6.32
CA ASN A 93 -5.93 9.62 7.35
C ASN A 93 -6.31 11.08 6.99
N ASP A 94 -7.56 11.28 6.57
CA ASP A 94 -8.14 12.57 6.17
C ASP A 94 -7.44 13.27 4.97
N GLU A 95 -6.66 12.52 4.19
CA GLU A 95 -6.00 12.98 2.98
C GLU A 95 -6.43 12.14 1.77
N TYR A 96 -6.71 12.80 0.64
CA TYR A 96 -6.90 12.10 -0.64
C TYR A 96 -5.57 11.58 -1.17
N LEU A 97 -5.57 10.35 -1.67
CA LEU A 97 -4.34 9.71 -2.14
C LEU A 97 -3.97 10.15 -3.57
N GLU A 98 -2.67 10.30 -3.82
CA GLU A 98 -2.14 10.60 -5.15
C GLU A 98 -2.29 9.39 -6.08
N GLU A 99 -2.92 9.60 -7.25
CA GLU A 99 -2.99 8.60 -8.32
C GLU A 99 -1.61 8.43 -8.99
N VAL A 100 -1.21 7.17 -9.19
CA VAL A 100 0.03 6.79 -9.85
C VAL A 100 -0.27 6.46 -11.31
N SER A 101 0.06 7.36 -12.23
CA SER A 101 -0.02 7.07 -13.67
C SER A 101 1.10 6.13 -14.11
N GLU A 102 0.89 5.36 -15.19
CA GLU A 102 1.92 4.49 -15.76
C GLU A 102 3.18 5.25 -16.20
N GLU A 103 3.04 6.53 -16.60
CA GLU A 103 4.15 7.41 -16.96
C GLU A 103 5.09 7.72 -15.79
N GLN A 104 4.56 7.84 -14.57
CA GLN A 104 5.38 8.07 -13.37
C GLN A 104 6.23 6.84 -12.97
N ASN A 105 5.86 5.63 -13.37
CA ASN A 105 6.67 4.42 -13.12
C ASN A 105 7.87 4.32 -14.08
N LYS A 106 7.75 4.79 -15.33
CA LYS A 106 8.84 4.72 -16.33
C LYS A 106 9.97 5.70 -16.02
N SER A 107 9.64 6.93 -15.62
CA SER A 107 10.64 7.96 -15.31
C SER A 107 11.52 7.62 -14.09
N ARG A 108 10.98 6.89 -13.10
CA ARG A 108 11.73 6.45 -11.91
C ARG A 108 12.68 5.28 -12.16
N ALA A 109 12.42 4.45 -13.17
CA ALA A 109 13.30 3.34 -13.53
C ALA A 109 14.52 3.79 -14.36
N ALA A 110 14.38 4.88 -15.15
CA ALA A 110 15.44 5.41 -16.00
C ALA A 110 16.51 6.21 -15.23
N ASN A 111 16.19 6.76 -14.06
CA ASN A 111 17.09 7.66 -13.33
C ASN A 111 18.09 6.95 -12.38
N ASN A 112 18.07 5.61 -12.31
CA ASN A 112 18.99 4.83 -11.46
C ASN A 112 20.13 4.16 -12.25
N SER A 113 20.31 4.48 -13.54
CA SER A 113 21.34 3.88 -14.40
C SER A 113 22.51 4.81 -14.76
N GLU A 114 22.62 6.00 -14.16
CA GLU A 114 23.82 6.84 -14.33
C GLU A 114 24.72 6.73 -13.08
N THR A 115 25.66 5.78 -13.12
CA THR A 115 26.90 5.88 -12.32
C THR A 115 28.05 6.00 -13.31
N PRO A 116 28.67 7.18 -13.48
CA PRO A 116 29.91 7.31 -14.23
C PRO A 116 31.10 7.24 -13.26
N LEU A 117 31.94 6.20 -13.41
CA LEU A 117 33.40 6.27 -13.22
C LEU A 117 34.06 5.25 -14.15
#